data_AF-A0A9X3ZV58-F1
#
_entry.id   AF-A0A9X3ZV58-F1
#
_cell.length_a   1.000
_cell.length_b   1.000
_cell.length_c   1.000
_cell.angle_alpha   90.00
_cell.angle_beta   90.00
_cell.angle_gamma   90.00
#
_symmetry.space_group_name_H-M   'P 1'
#
loop_
_entity.id
_entity.type
_entity.pdbx_description
1 polymer ?
#
loop_
_entity_poly.entity_id
_entity_poly.type
_entity_poly.pdbx_seq_one_letter_code
_entity_poly.pdbx_strand_id
1 'polypeptide(L)'
;MATITIHLTDTPGGGVTVHTTAGQPIPGARLTPAQALATDLLNECGHRASDMRYWQGQDQAMALMHELIDPEGFGHSVTHEVRRRASQVLGRHAQRNAVEG
;
A
#
# COMPACT_ATOMS: atom_id res chain seq x y z
N MET A 1 -4.02 7.48 -13.39
CA MET A 1 -3.51 6.09 -13.26
C MET A 1 -3.93 5.59 -11.89
N ALA A 2 -4.60 4.44 -11.79
CA ALA A 2 -5.05 3.90 -10.50
C ALA A 2 -4.13 2.74 -10.09
N THR A 3 -3.65 2.75 -8.86
CA THR A 3 -2.83 1.69 -8.28
C THR A 3 -3.72 0.76 -7.46
N ILE A 4 -3.50 -0.55 -7.58
CA ILE A 4 -4.17 -1.57 -6.76
C ILE A 4 -3.12 -2.21 -5.86
N THR A 5 -3.34 -2.10 -4.56
CA THR A 5 -2.54 -2.78 -3.52
C THR A 5 -3.29 -4.01 -3.01
N ILE A 6 -2.58 -5.13 -2.92
CA ILE A 6 -3.02 -6.38 -2.30
C ILE A 6 -2.01 -6.74 -1.21
N HIS A 7 -2.49 -6.93 0.02
CA HIS A 7 -1.69 -7.32 1.17
C HIS A 7 -2.14 -8.70 1.65
N LEU A 8 -1.19 -9.64 1.72
CA LEU A 8 -1.40 -11.02 2.17
C LEU A 8 -0.71 -11.19 3.52
N THR A 9 -1.42 -11.75 4.49
CA THR A 9 -0.90 -11.96 5.85
C THR A 9 -1.20 -13.38 6.31
N ASP A 10 -0.17 -14.13 6.70
CA ASP A 10 -0.35 -15.43 7.34
C ASP A 10 -0.93 -15.24 8.75
N THR A 11 -1.92 -16.05 9.10
CA THR A 11 -2.52 -16.07 10.43
C THR A 11 -2.03 -17.29 11.23
N PRO A 12 -1.94 -17.19 12.56
CA PRO A 12 -1.70 -18.35 13.40
C PRO A 12 -2.67 -19.49 13.05
N GLY A 13 -2.16 -20.71 12.90
CA GLY A 13 -2.95 -21.85 12.43
C GLY A 13 -2.90 -22.11 10.91
N GLY A 14 -2.06 -21.39 10.16
CA GLY A 14 -1.81 -21.65 8.73
C GLY A 14 -2.86 -21.09 7.78
N GLY A 15 -3.73 -20.21 8.28
CA GLY A 15 -4.65 -19.44 7.45
C GLY A 15 -3.95 -18.25 6.78
N VAL A 16 -4.61 -17.69 5.77
CA VAL A 16 -4.16 -16.47 5.08
C VAL A 16 -5.31 -15.47 5.13
N THR A 17 -4.99 -14.21 5.44
CA THR A 17 -5.90 -13.07 5.30
C THR A 17 -5.46 -12.20 4.12
N VAL A 18 -6.42 -11.76 3.31
CA VAL A 18 -6.16 -10.91 2.14
C VAL A 18 -6.88 -9.58 2.27
N HIS A 19 -6.13 -8.49 2.16
CA HIS A 19 -6.61 -7.11 2.11
C HIS A 19 -6.34 -6.49 0.75
N THR A 20 -7.32 -5.79 0.17
CA THR A 20 -7.19 -5.22 -1.17
C THR A 20 -7.89 -3.87 -1.31
N THR A 21 -7.28 -3.00 -2.12
CA THR A 21 -7.83 -1.70 -2.54
C THR A 21 -8.53 -1.76 -3.91
N ALA A 22 -8.64 -2.95 -4.51
CA ALA A 22 -9.27 -3.15 -5.82
C ALA A 22 -10.78 -2.78 -5.85
N GLY A 23 -11.39 -2.55 -4.68
CA GLY A 23 -12.83 -2.37 -4.53
C GLY A 23 -13.60 -3.67 -4.76
N GLN A 24 -14.93 -3.59 -4.74
CA GLN A 24 -15.78 -4.71 -5.16
C GLN A 24 -15.94 -4.72 -6.69
N PRO A 25 -15.88 -5.88 -7.35
CA PRO A 25 -16.16 -5.97 -8.78
C PRO A 25 -17.57 -5.45 -9.10
N ILE A 26 -17.70 -4.61 -10.13
CA ILE A 26 -19.01 -4.12 -10.62
C ILE A 26 -19.43 -5.02 -11.80
N PRO A 27 -20.56 -5.76 -11.69
CA PRO A 27 -21.02 -6.62 -12.79
C PRO A 27 -21.19 -5.84 -14.10
N GLY A 28 -20.63 -6.36 -15.18
CA GLY A 28 -20.72 -5.78 -16.53
C GLY A 28 -19.73 -4.64 -16.83
N ALA A 29 -18.94 -4.18 -15.85
CA ALA A 29 -17.87 -3.21 -16.09
C ALA A 29 -16.66 -3.88 -16.77
N ARG A 30 -16.03 -3.19 -17.74
CA ARG A 30 -14.75 -3.64 -18.29
C ARG A 30 -13.65 -3.47 -17.23
N LEU A 31 -12.88 -4.51 -17.02
CA LEU A 31 -11.68 -4.47 -16.17
C LEU A 31 -10.50 -3.93 -16.98
N THR A 32 -9.71 -3.06 -16.35
CA THR A 32 -8.35 -2.76 -16.83
C THR A 32 -7.44 -3.98 -16.63
N PRO A 33 -6.28 -4.07 -17.32
CA PRO A 33 -5.36 -5.19 -17.12
C PRO A 33 -4.93 -5.38 -15.67
N ALA A 34 -4.69 -4.28 -14.93
CA ALA A 34 -4.34 -4.33 -13.52
C ALA A 34 -5.50 -4.86 -12.65
N GLN A 35 -6.75 -4.46 -12.95
CA GLN A 35 -7.93 -4.98 -12.26
C GLN A 35 -8.20 -6.45 -12.57
N ALA A 36 -7.99 -6.88 -13.82
CA ALA A 36 -8.12 -8.28 -14.20
C ALA A 36 -7.13 -9.15 -13.43
N LEU A 37 -5.84 -8.78 -13.43
CA LEU A 37 -4.81 -9.48 -12.66
C LEU A 37 -5.11 -9.51 -11.16
N ALA A 38 -5.53 -8.39 -10.59
CA ALA A 38 -5.94 -8.33 -9.18
C ALA A 38 -7.13 -9.23 -8.89
N THR A 39 -8.11 -9.30 -9.80
CA THR A 39 -9.29 -10.16 -9.68
C THR A 39 -8.90 -11.64 -9.72
N ASP A 40 -8.01 -12.04 -10.64
CA ASP A 40 -7.52 -13.42 -10.73
C ASP A 40 -6.79 -13.84 -9.46
N LEU A 41 -5.92 -12.97 -8.92
CA LEU A 41 -5.22 -13.24 -7.68
C LEU A 41 -6.18 -13.34 -6.49
N LEU A 42 -7.16 -12.43 -6.39
CA LEU A 42 -8.19 -12.51 -5.35
C LEU A 42 -9.04 -13.76 -5.47
N ASN A 43 -9.38 -14.19 -6.69
CA ASN A 43 -10.11 -15.43 -6.91
C ASN A 43 -9.29 -16.64 -6.42
N GLU A 44 -8.00 -16.71 -6.77
CA GLU A 44 -7.11 -17.75 -6.26
C GLU A 44 -7.00 -17.73 -4.73
N CYS A 45 -6.91 -16.54 -4.13
CA CYS A 45 -6.97 -16.38 -2.69
C CYS A 45 -8.31 -16.85 -2.11
N GLY A 46 -9.45 -16.64 -2.77
CA GLY A 46 -10.75 -17.13 -2.28
C GLY A 46 -10.83 -18.64 -2.15
N HIS A 47 -10.04 -19.38 -2.94
CA HIS A 47 -9.97 -20.84 -2.89
C HIS A 47 -9.00 -21.36 -1.81
N ARG A 48 -8.03 -20.55 -1.37
CA ARG A 48 -6.94 -20.97 -0.48
C ARG A 48 -6.90 -20.27 0.87
N ALA A 49 -7.42 -19.06 0.96
CA ALA A 49 -7.41 -18.24 2.14
C ALA A 49 -8.54 -18.67 3.09
N SER A 50 -8.23 -18.65 4.38
CA SER A 50 -9.21 -18.99 5.42
C SER A 50 -10.15 -17.81 5.73
N ASP A 51 -9.74 -16.58 5.41
CA ASP A 51 -10.58 -15.36 5.56
C ASP A 51 -10.16 -14.32 4.50
N MET A 52 -11.12 -13.67 3.84
CA MET A 52 -10.87 -12.63 2.84
C MET A 52 -11.58 -11.35 3.24
N ARG A 53 -10.83 -10.25 3.41
CA ARG A 53 -11.37 -8.97 3.88
C ARG A 53 -11.03 -7.84 2.92
N TYR A 54 -12.03 -7.32 2.23
CA TYR A 54 -11.89 -6.13 1.41
C TYR A 54 -11.66 -4.91 2.31
N TRP A 55 -10.51 -4.25 2.16
CA TRP A 55 -10.09 -3.15 3.04
C TRP A 55 -10.35 -1.81 2.35
N GLN A 56 -11.09 -0.91 3.00
CA GLN A 56 -11.28 0.47 2.57
C GLN A 56 -10.54 1.48 3.47
N GLY A 57 -9.39 1.10 4.03
CA GLY A 57 -8.56 1.98 4.87
C GLY A 57 -7.16 2.22 4.31
N GLN A 58 -6.50 3.28 4.77
CA GLN A 58 -5.13 3.65 4.39
C GLN A 58 -4.16 2.50 4.70
N ASP A 59 -3.27 2.19 3.75
CA ASP A 59 -2.21 1.18 3.90
C ASP A 59 -1.27 1.59 5.05
N GLN A 60 -1.11 0.73 6.06
CA GLN A 60 -0.25 1.00 7.22
C GLN A 60 1.21 1.21 6.83
N ALA A 61 1.69 0.58 5.75
CA ALA A 61 3.02 0.85 5.22
C ALA A 61 3.10 2.28 4.66
N MET A 62 2.04 2.76 4.01
CA MET A 62 1.98 4.15 3.53
C MET A 62 1.85 5.14 4.70
N ALA A 63 1.09 4.81 5.74
CA ALA A 63 1.04 5.61 6.97
C ALA A 63 2.42 5.71 7.62
N LEU A 64 3.16 4.61 7.71
CA LEU A 64 4.54 4.60 8.20
C LEU A 64 5.47 5.45 7.31
N MET A 65 5.34 5.39 5.98
CA MET A 65 6.13 6.26 5.10
C MET A 65 5.89 7.74 5.39
N HIS A 66 4.66 8.12 5.74
CA HIS A 66 4.34 9.48 6.17
C HIS A 66 5.00 9.83 7.51
N GLU A 67 4.97 8.94 8.51
CA GLU A 67 5.63 9.15 9.81
C GLU A 67 7.16 9.24 9.69
N LEU A 68 7.76 8.50 8.75
CA LEU A 68 9.22 8.50 8.52
C LEU A 68 9.75 9.82 7.93
N ILE A 69 8.88 10.63 7.32
CA ILE A 69 9.24 11.94 6.77
C ILE A 69 8.74 13.10 7.62
N ASP A 70 7.82 12.84 8.55
CA ASP A 70 7.25 13.82 9.45
C ASP A 70 8.24 14.15 10.60
N PRO A 71 8.70 15.40 10.74
CA PRO A 71 9.57 15.80 11.85
C PRO A 71 8.98 15.55 13.25
N GLU A 72 7.65 15.61 13.39
CA GLU A 72 6.95 15.32 14.66
C GLU A 72 6.73 13.81 14.87
N GLY A 73 6.87 13.02 13.79
CA GLY A 73 6.91 11.57 13.81
C GLY A 73 8.34 11.03 13.92
N PHE A 74 8.63 9.93 13.22
CA PHE A 74 9.96 9.33 13.20
C PHE A 74 10.97 10.09 12.33
N GLY A 75 10.55 11.17 11.66
CA GLY A 75 11.43 11.98 10.83
C GLY A 75 12.69 12.42 11.56
N HIS A 76 12.65 12.76 12.85
CA HIS A 76 13.83 13.17 13.60
C HIS A 76 14.75 12.01 14.01
N SER A 77 14.24 10.77 14.10
CA SER A 77 14.96 9.62 14.65
C SER A 77 15.60 8.73 13.58
N VAL A 78 15.15 8.84 12.34
CA VAL A 78 15.67 8.05 11.22
C VAL A 78 16.80 8.75 10.47
N THR A 79 17.67 7.96 9.86
CA THR A 79 18.78 8.49 9.05
C THR A 79 18.26 9.24 7.83
N HIS A 80 19.09 10.14 7.31
CA HIS A 80 18.76 10.89 6.09
C HIS A 80 18.49 9.96 4.89
N GLU A 81 19.16 8.82 4.82
CA GLU A 81 18.91 7.81 3.77
C GLU A 81 17.50 7.23 3.86
N VAL A 82 17.06 6.80 5.04
CA VAL A 82 15.71 6.26 5.25
C VAL A 82 14.64 7.30 4.91
N ARG A 83 14.81 8.54 5.39
CA ARG A 83 13.89 9.64 5.08
C ARG A 83 13.81 9.92 3.58
N ARG A 84 14.96 9.95 2.89
CA ARG A 84 15.03 10.17 1.43
C ARG A 84 14.31 9.05 0.68
N ARG A 85 14.47 7.79 1.07
CA ARG A 85 13.79 6.65 0.44
C ARG A 85 12.28 6.72 0.65
N ALA A 86 11.83 7.04 1.87
CA ALA A 86 10.41 7.24 2.16
C ALA A 86 9.80 8.38 1.31
N SER A 87 10.50 9.51 1.16
CA SER A 87 10.07 10.60 0.26
C SER A 87 9.96 10.17 -1.22
N GLN A 88 10.85 9.29 -1.70
CA GLN A 88 10.78 8.75 -3.06
C GLN A 88 9.54 7.87 -3.26
N VAL A 89 9.24 7.00 -2.29
CA VAL A 89 8.04 6.14 -2.32
C VAL A 89 6.75 6.99 -2.32
N LEU A 90 6.76 8.09 -1.58
CA LEU A 90 5.64 9.05 -1.54
C LEU A 90 5.59 10.01 -2.73
N GLY A 91 6.51 9.92 -3.69
CA GLY A 91 6.56 10.80 -4.86
C GLY A 91 6.93 12.27 -4.55
N ARG A 92 7.44 12.57 -3.36
CA ARG A 92 7.86 13.92 -2.95
C ARG A 92 9.31 14.20 -3.38
N HIS A 93 9.52 14.53 -4.65
CA HIS A 93 10.81 15.01 -5.14
C HIS A 93 11.02 16.50 -4.84
N ALA A 94 11.88 16.79 -3.87
CA ALA A 94 12.66 18.03 -3.65
C ALA A 94 11.95 19.41 -3.70
N GLN A 95 11.62 19.96 -2.53
CA GLN A 95 11.56 21.40 -2.28
C GLN A 95 12.42 21.77 -1.07
N ARG A 96 13.74 21.89 -1.27
CA ARG A 96 14.63 22.68 -0.40
C ARG A 96 15.94 23.04 -1.12
N ASN A 97 15.81 23.65 -2.31
CA ASN A 97 16.79 24.62 -2.81
C ASN A 97 16.22 26.00 -2.51
N ALA A 98 16.39 26.46 -1.28
CA ALA A 98 16.22 27.84 -0.82
C ALA A 98 16.41 27.79 0.69
N VAL A 99 17.59 28.20 1.18
CA VAL A 99 17.80 29.23 2.22
C VAL A 99 19.33 29.25 2.45
N GLU A 100 19.99 30.32 1.97
CA GLU A 100 21.28 30.90 2.44
C GLU A 100 22.56 30.03 2.30
N GLY A 101 23.67 30.46 1.70
CA GLY A 101 24.13 31.71 1.10
C GLY A 101 25.55 31.47 0.59
#